data_AF-A0A9X3XWI7-F1
#
_entry.id   AF-A0A9X3XWI7-F1
#
_cell.length_a   1.000
_cell.length_b   1.000
_cell.length_c   1.000
_cell.angle_alpha   90.00
_cell.angle_beta   90.00
_cell.angle_gamma   90.00
#
_symmetry.space_group_name_H-M   'P 1'
#
loop_
_entity.id
_entity.type
_entity.pdbx_description
1 polymer ?
#
loop_
_entity_poly.entity_id
_entity_poly.type
_entity_poly.pdbx_seq_one_letter_code
_entity_poly.pdbx_strand_id
1 'polypeptide(L)'
;MGDFLFAVGLIGWFLGIGIFIYSFFSKKKISRKKVIVGIISAFAAMVCGVTISPPDTEQATTHSTIQSTTTSSTTEDTSSKSREKEEQKVKEIAKKKKQAQLEAKKKAEEQKAREEAEKKVKEQKAKEEAEKKQQEDKRKAEEQKQAEIAQKTSSAETILAQAESNPTRDNYDSALSAIQAIPGGNQSLSNRLANVDSAIKANEAAQAEAAKIAEQQRQQAIAQEQARQAAIQAEQQRQAQLAQEQAADQAQQQNNQETVLITPTGKKYHNHVCGNGNYSPATLQEALNRGLTPCEKCFN
;
A
#
# COMPACT_ATOMS: atom_id res chain seq x y z
N MET A 1 8.44 8.47 -41.74
CA MET A 1 7.31 7.55 -42.06
C MET A 1 7.14 6.43 -41.02
N GLY A 2 8.17 6.04 -40.26
CA GLY A 2 8.06 5.00 -39.22
C GLY A 2 7.20 5.40 -38.02
N ASP A 3 7.26 6.65 -37.57
CA ASP A 3 6.53 7.10 -36.36
C ASP A 3 5.01 7.10 -36.54
N PHE A 4 4.53 7.32 -37.77
CA PHE A 4 3.10 7.27 -38.07
C PHE A 4 2.56 5.83 -38.01
N LEU A 5 3.35 4.86 -38.46
CA LEU A 5 2.98 3.43 -38.39
C LEU A 5 3.02 2.91 -36.94
N PHE A 6 3.94 3.41 -36.12
CA PHE A 6 4.02 3.07 -34.70
C PHE A 6 2.86 3.68 -33.89
N ALA A 7 2.48 4.93 -34.20
CA ALA A 7 1.33 5.58 -33.56
C ALA A 7 0.00 4.91 -33.92
N VAL A 8 -0.21 4.55 -35.19
CA VAL A 8 -1.43 3.82 -35.62
C VAL A 8 -1.47 2.41 -35.02
N GLY A 9 -0.30 1.75 -34.87
CA GLY A 9 -0.18 0.46 -34.20
C GLY A 9 -0.52 0.51 -32.71
N LEU A 10 -0.06 1.54 -31.98
CA LEU A 10 -0.37 1.73 -30.57
C LEU A 10 -1.85 2.04 -30.34
N ILE A 11 -2.46 2.88 -31.18
CA ILE A 11 -3.90 3.18 -31.11
C ILE A 11 -4.73 1.91 -31.33
N GLY A 12 -4.35 1.07 -32.30
CA GLY A 12 -4.99 -0.23 -32.52
C GLY A 12 -4.83 -1.20 -31.35
N TRP A 13 -3.66 -1.20 -30.71
CA TRP A 13 -3.38 -2.02 -29.52
C TRP A 13 -4.26 -1.59 -28.33
N PHE A 14 -4.35 -0.29 -28.04
CA PHE A 14 -5.15 0.21 -26.93
C PHE A 14 -6.66 0.04 -27.17
N LEU A 15 -7.15 0.21 -28.40
CA LEU A 15 -8.54 -0.09 -28.76
C LEU A 15 -8.86 -1.59 -28.66
N GLY A 16 -7.92 -2.46 -29.05
CA GLY A 16 -8.07 -3.92 -28.93
C GLY A 16 -8.13 -4.39 -27.47
N ILE A 17 -7.27 -3.83 -26.59
CA ILE A 17 -7.31 -4.11 -25.15
C ILE A 17 -8.60 -3.58 -24.52
N GLY A 18 -9.06 -2.39 -24.90
CA GLY A 18 -10.32 -1.82 -24.41
C GLY A 18 -11.53 -2.71 -24.72
N ILE A 19 -11.62 -3.24 -25.94
CA ILE A 19 -12.68 -4.17 -26.36
C ILE A 19 -12.56 -5.52 -25.63
N PHE A 20 -11.34 -6.00 -25.38
CA PHE A 20 -11.09 -7.25 -24.65
C PHE A 20 -11.52 -7.15 -23.18
N ILE A 21 -11.18 -6.05 -22.51
CA ILE A 21 -11.60 -5.78 -21.12
C ILE A 21 -13.11 -5.54 -21.03
N TYR A 22 -13.68 -4.80 -21.99
CA TYR A 22 -15.13 -4.59 -22.07
C TYR A 22 -15.92 -5.90 -22.28
N SER A 23 -15.37 -6.82 -23.08
CA SER A 23 -15.95 -8.15 -23.29
C SER A 23 -15.88 -9.05 -22.03
N PHE A 24 -15.02 -8.72 -21.06
CA PHE A 24 -14.91 -9.44 -19.80
C PHE A 24 -15.89 -8.92 -18.73
N PHE A 25 -16.24 -7.63 -18.78
CA PHE A 25 -17.14 -6.97 -17.83
C PHE A 25 -18.61 -6.92 -18.27
N SER A 26 -18.89 -7.05 -19.57
CA SER A 26 -20.27 -7.00 -20.07
C SER A 26 -20.95 -8.38 -19.95
N LYS A 27 -22.01 -8.46 -19.13
CA LYS A 27 -22.84 -9.66 -18.85
C LYS A 27 -23.66 -10.16 -20.05
N LYS A 28 -23.04 -10.39 -21.21
CA LYS A 28 -23.63 -11.13 -22.34
C LYS A 28 -22.72 -12.30 -22.69
N LYS A 29 -23.26 -13.53 -22.59
CA LYS A 29 -22.57 -14.78 -22.95
C LYS A 29 -22.28 -14.79 -24.47
N ILE A 30 -21.14 -14.22 -24.86
CA ILE A 30 -20.57 -14.44 -26.19
C ILE A 30 -19.66 -15.67 -26.08
N SER A 31 -19.90 -16.65 -26.97
CA SER A 31 -19.23 -17.94 -26.91
C SER A 31 -17.74 -17.79 -27.22
N ARG A 32 -16.90 -18.13 -26.24
CA ARG A 32 -15.42 -18.06 -26.25
C ARG A 32 -14.75 -18.63 -27.52
N LYS A 33 -15.44 -19.52 -28.26
CA LYS A 33 -14.97 -20.13 -29.51
C LYS A 33 -14.87 -19.14 -30.69
N LYS A 34 -15.69 -18.08 -30.73
CA LYS A 34 -15.69 -17.11 -31.85
C LYS A 34 -14.65 -15.99 -31.69
N VAL A 35 -14.24 -15.68 -30.46
CA VAL A 35 -13.24 -14.64 -30.16
C VAL A 35 -11.81 -15.14 -30.38
N ILE A 36 -11.54 -16.41 -30.03
CA ILE A 36 -10.22 -17.05 -30.21
C ILE A 36 -9.88 -17.20 -31.71
N VAL A 37 -10.87 -17.48 -32.56
CA VAL A 37 -10.67 -17.60 -34.02
C VAL A 37 -10.29 -16.25 -34.64
N GLY A 38 -10.83 -15.14 -34.16
CA GLY A 38 -10.51 -13.79 -34.67
C GLY A 38 -9.10 -13.31 -34.29
N ILE A 39 -8.60 -13.68 -33.12
CA ILE A 39 -7.25 -13.32 -32.66
C ILE A 39 -6.18 -14.15 -33.39
N ILE A 40 -6.45 -15.42 -33.65
CA ILE A 40 -5.56 -16.30 -34.42
C ILE A 40 -5.52 -15.88 -35.91
N SER A 41 -6.64 -15.44 -36.50
CA SER A 41 -6.65 -14.95 -37.89
C SER A 41 -5.88 -13.64 -38.08
N ALA A 42 -5.85 -12.77 -37.06
CA ALA A 42 -5.08 -11.53 -37.09
C ALA A 42 -3.55 -11.76 -36.93
N PHE A 43 -3.17 -12.75 -36.12
CA PHE A 43 -1.75 -13.17 -35.98
C PHE A 43 -1.22 -13.87 -37.24
N ALA A 44 -2.05 -14.65 -37.93
CA ALA A 44 -1.66 -15.32 -39.18
C ALA A 44 -1.42 -14.34 -40.34
N ALA A 45 -2.20 -13.26 -40.45
CA ALA A 45 -2.00 -12.22 -41.46
C ALA A 45 -0.71 -11.39 -41.24
N MET A 46 -0.24 -11.28 -39.99
CA MET A 46 1.00 -10.58 -39.65
C MET A 46 2.27 -11.40 -39.99
N VAL A 47 2.17 -12.74 -40.02
CA VAL A 47 3.28 -13.64 -40.37
C VAL A 47 3.42 -13.86 -41.88
N CYS A 48 2.37 -13.59 -42.67
CA CYS A 48 2.40 -13.72 -44.14
C CYS A 48 2.82 -12.42 -44.89
N GLY A 49 3.18 -11.35 -44.20
CA GLY A 49 3.48 -10.04 -44.80
C GLY A 49 4.93 -9.80 -45.23
N VAL A 50 5.86 -10.75 -45.05
CA VAL A 50 7.26 -10.62 -45.46
C VAL A 50 7.62 -11.72 -46.48
N THR A 51 7.96 -11.23 -47.68
CA THR A 51 8.52 -11.87 -48.89
C THR A 51 7.61 -12.65 -49.84
N ILE A 52 6.94 -11.88 -50.70
CA ILE A 52 6.52 -12.24 -52.07
C ILE A 52 7.71 -11.97 -53.03
N SER A 53 8.33 -13.02 -53.60
CA SER A 53 8.45 -13.29 -55.06
C SER A 53 9.71 -14.10 -55.50
N PRO A 54 9.55 -15.07 -56.45
CA PRO A 54 10.57 -15.95 -57.10
C PRO A 54 10.96 -15.42 -58.53
N PRO A 55 11.56 -16.14 -59.53
CA PRO A 55 11.77 -17.60 -59.72
C PRO A 55 13.05 -18.09 -60.46
N ASP A 56 13.25 -19.42 -60.47
CA ASP A 56 13.64 -20.26 -61.64
C ASP A 56 13.29 -21.72 -61.30
N THR A 57 12.30 -22.37 -61.93
CA THR A 57 12.21 -22.97 -63.28
C THR A 57 12.94 -24.32 -63.40
N GLU A 58 12.13 -25.36 -63.69
CA GLU A 58 12.38 -26.69 -64.30
C GLU A 58 11.67 -27.80 -63.48
N GLN A 59 10.39 -28.06 -63.75
CA GLN A 59 9.83 -29.00 -64.75
C GLN A 59 10.29 -30.47 -64.62
N ALA A 60 9.37 -31.31 -64.10
CA ALA A 60 8.83 -32.50 -64.78
C ALA A 60 7.78 -33.13 -63.81
N THR A 61 6.45 -32.96 -63.97
CA THR A 61 5.50 -33.78 -64.77
C THR A 61 5.86 -35.28 -64.80
N THR A 62 4.99 -36.27 -64.51
CA THR A 62 3.55 -36.37 -64.74
C THR A 62 2.95 -37.60 -64.01
N HIS A 63 1.61 -37.56 -63.93
CA HIS A 63 0.63 -38.52 -63.43
C HIS A 63 0.68 -39.97 -63.98
N SER A 64 0.27 -40.89 -63.09
CA SER A 64 -0.75 -41.96 -63.21
C SER A 64 -1.39 -42.23 -64.59
N THR A 65 -1.62 -43.51 -64.95
CA THR A 65 -2.84 -44.00 -65.65
C THR A 65 -2.78 -45.51 -66.06
N ILE A 66 -3.77 -46.30 -65.59
CA ILE A 66 -4.65 -47.31 -66.27
C ILE A 66 -3.97 -48.48 -67.04
N GLN A 67 -4.08 -49.75 -66.63
CA GLN A 67 -5.19 -50.74 -66.72
C GLN A 67 -5.51 -51.28 -68.14
N SER A 68 -5.54 -52.63 -68.25
CA SER A 68 -6.22 -53.48 -69.27
C SER A 68 -5.68 -53.43 -70.71
N THR A 69 -5.67 -54.50 -71.53
CA THR A 69 -6.80 -55.33 -72.03
C THR A 69 -6.18 -56.48 -72.87
N THR A 70 -6.51 -57.77 -72.62
CA THR A 70 -7.32 -58.69 -73.46
C THR A 70 -6.82 -58.85 -74.91
N THR A 71 -6.51 -60.04 -75.44
CA THR A 71 -7.40 -61.02 -76.13
C THR A 71 -6.47 -62.11 -76.71
N SER A 72 -6.61 -63.43 -76.55
CA SER A 72 -7.64 -64.39 -77.03
C SER A 72 -6.95 -65.44 -77.92
N SER A 73 -7.19 -66.73 -77.64
CA SER A 73 -7.33 -67.91 -78.56
C SER A 73 -6.32 -68.11 -79.72
N THR A 74 -5.83 -69.30 -80.09
CA THR A 74 -6.53 -70.60 -80.31
C THR A 74 -5.45 -71.69 -80.54
N THR A 75 -5.68 -72.91 -80.02
CA THR A 75 -5.49 -74.29 -80.56
C THR A 75 -4.57 -74.54 -81.80
N GLU A 76 -3.84 -75.63 -82.04
CA GLU A 76 -3.85 -77.07 -81.66
C GLU A 76 -2.43 -77.67 -81.82
N ASP A 77 -2.22 -78.83 -81.18
CA ASP A 77 -1.43 -80.02 -81.56
C ASP A 77 -0.16 -79.89 -82.44
N THR A 78 0.97 -80.57 -82.16
CA THR A 78 1.04 -82.03 -82.00
C THR A 78 2.46 -82.42 -81.52
N SER A 79 2.54 -83.37 -80.58
CA SER A 79 3.55 -84.44 -80.52
C SER A 79 5.05 -84.03 -80.52
N SER A 80 5.83 -84.29 -79.49
CA SER A 80 6.18 -85.66 -79.11
C SER A 80 7.22 -85.67 -77.98
N LYS A 81 7.14 -86.74 -77.18
CA LYS A 81 8.25 -87.40 -76.47
C LYS A 81 8.68 -86.81 -75.11
N SER A 82 8.64 -87.70 -74.11
CA SER A 82 9.30 -87.63 -72.79
C SER A 82 8.50 -87.04 -71.62
N ARG A 83 7.28 -87.55 -71.42
CA ARG A 83 6.54 -87.45 -70.15
C ARG A 83 7.08 -88.51 -69.19
N GLU A 84 7.95 -88.10 -68.25
CA GLU A 84 7.98 -88.61 -66.85
C GLU A 84 9.06 -87.96 -65.95
N LYS A 85 9.96 -87.10 -66.46
CA LYS A 85 11.00 -86.44 -65.63
C LYS A 85 10.94 -84.91 -65.55
N GLU A 86 10.05 -84.27 -66.31
CA GLU A 86 9.98 -82.81 -66.42
C GLU A 86 8.87 -82.18 -65.55
N GLU A 87 7.77 -82.90 -65.31
CA GLU A 87 6.69 -82.43 -64.44
C GLU A 87 7.10 -82.40 -62.95
N GLN A 88 8.05 -83.26 -62.54
CA GLN A 88 8.65 -83.25 -61.21
C GLN A 88 9.66 -82.10 -61.03
N LYS A 89 10.48 -81.78 -62.04
CA LYS A 89 11.46 -80.68 -61.97
C LYS A 89 10.81 -79.29 -62.01
N VAL A 90 9.76 -79.10 -62.81
CA VAL A 90 9.00 -77.83 -62.85
C VAL A 90 8.23 -77.61 -61.53
N LYS A 91 7.65 -78.66 -60.93
CA LYS A 91 7.01 -78.59 -59.61
C LYS A 91 8.03 -78.34 -58.48
N GLU A 92 9.24 -78.88 -58.55
CA GLU A 92 10.30 -78.65 -57.56
C GLU A 92 10.88 -77.22 -57.63
N ILE A 93 11.10 -76.69 -58.83
CA ILE A 93 11.54 -75.30 -59.07
C ILE A 93 10.44 -74.31 -58.64
N ALA A 94 9.18 -74.61 -58.93
CA ALA A 94 8.04 -73.83 -58.45
C ALA A 94 7.93 -73.86 -56.91
N LYS A 95 8.14 -75.03 -56.27
CA LYS A 95 8.19 -75.15 -54.80
C LYS A 95 9.33 -74.34 -54.20
N LYS A 96 10.55 -74.45 -54.74
CA LYS A 96 11.73 -73.67 -54.30
C LYS A 96 11.53 -72.17 -54.47
N LYS A 97 10.93 -71.72 -55.59
CA LYS A 97 10.65 -70.29 -55.82
C LYS A 97 9.55 -69.76 -54.89
N LYS A 98 8.53 -70.57 -54.59
CA LYS A 98 7.46 -70.24 -53.63
C LYS A 98 7.99 -70.21 -52.19
N GLN A 99 8.91 -71.11 -51.85
CA GLN A 99 9.57 -71.17 -50.55
C GLN A 99 10.53 -69.98 -50.35
N ALA A 100 11.32 -69.62 -51.37
CA ALA A 100 12.17 -68.43 -51.36
C ALA A 100 11.36 -67.12 -51.28
N GLN A 101 10.22 -67.02 -51.97
CA GLN A 101 9.30 -65.87 -51.82
C GLN A 101 8.67 -65.79 -50.42
N LEU A 102 8.33 -66.93 -49.82
CA LEU A 102 7.76 -66.97 -48.46
C LEU A 102 8.79 -66.53 -47.41
N GLU A 103 10.04 -66.97 -47.54
CA GLU A 103 11.15 -66.52 -46.68
C GLU A 103 11.47 -65.04 -46.87
N ALA A 104 11.50 -64.55 -48.12
CA ALA A 104 11.73 -63.13 -48.39
C ALA A 104 10.61 -62.26 -47.80
N LYS A 105 9.35 -62.72 -47.89
CA LYS A 105 8.20 -62.03 -47.29
C LYS A 105 8.25 -62.05 -45.76
N LYS A 106 8.62 -63.18 -45.14
CA LYS A 106 8.83 -63.27 -43.68
C LYS A 106 9.96 -62.36 -43.19
N LYS A 107 11.10 -62.30 -43.90
CA LYS A 107 12.22 -61.41 -43.54
C LYS A 107 11.85 -59.93 -43.69
N ALA A 108 11.09 -59.57 -44.71
CA ALA A 108 10.60 -58.20 -44.90
C ALA A 108 9.58 -57.78 -43.84
N GLU A 109 8.70 -58.70 -43.41
CA GLU A 109 7.74 -58.47 -42.32
C GLU A 109 8.44 -58.37 -40.96
N GLU A 110 9.45 -59.21 -40.69
CA GLU A 110 10.27 -59.14 -39.49
C GLU A 110 11.10 -57.84 -39.42
N GLN A 111 11.67 -57.38 -40.54
CA GLN A 111 12.36 -56.09 -40.60
C GLN A 111 11.42 -54.93 -40.32
N LYS A 112 10.22 -54.91 -40.92
CA LYS A 112 9.21 -53.87 -40.63
C LYS A 112 8.77 -53.89 -39.16
N ALA A 113 8.59 -55.08 -38.57
CA ALA A 113 8.26 -55.22 -37.16
C ALA A 113 9.38 -54.72 -36.24
N ARG A 114 10.64 -54.99 -36.57
CA ARG A 114 11.82 -54.48 -35.83
C ARG A 114 11.96 -52.97 -35.94
N GLU A 115 11.75 -52.39 -37.13
CA GLU A 115 11.85 -50.95 -37.37
C GLU A 115 10.70 -50.17 -36.67
N GLU A 116 9.48 -50.72 -36.67
CA GLU A 116 8.36 -50.17 -35.92
C GLU A 116 8.59 -50.25 -34.40
N ALA A 117 9.13 -51.37 -33.91
CA ALA A 117 9.52 -51.53 -32.51
C ALA A 117 10.61 -50.53 -32.11
N GLU A 118 11.64 -50.33 -32.95
CA GLU A 118 12.69 -49.33 -32.71
C GLU A 118 12.14 -47.90 -32.71
N LYS A 119 11.22 -47.58 -33.63
CA LYS A 119 10.57 -46.26 -33.68
C LYS A 119 9.72 -46.00 -32.42
N LYS A 120 8.98 -46.99 -31.93
CA LYS A 120 8.22 -46.92 -30.67
C LYS A 120 9.12 -46.73 -29.45
N VAL A 121 10.26 -47.41 -29.40
CA VAL A 121 11.27 -47.24 -28.34
C VAL A 121 11.91 -45.84 -28.38
N LYS A 122 12.25 -45.32 -29.57
CA LYS A 122 12.76 -43.94 -29.73
C LYS A 122 11.72 -42.89 -29.33
N GLU A 123 10.46 -43.08 -29.69
CA GLU A 123 9.36 -42.17 -29.31
C GLU A 123 9.10 -42.18 -27.80
N GLN A 124 9.09 -43.35 -27.16
CA GLN A 124 8.96 -43.45 -25.70
C GLN A 124 10.12 -42.78 -24.97
N LYS A 125 11.38 -43.00 -25.41
CA LYS A 125 12.54 -42.32 -24.82
C LYS A 125 12.47 -40.81 -24.97
N ALA A 126 12.06 -40.30 -26.13
CA ALA A 126 11.89 -38.86 -26.35
C ALA A 126 10.78 -38.26 -25.48
N LYS A 127 9.67 -38.97 -25.26
CA LYS A 127 8.59 -38.53 -24.35
C LYS A 127 9.05 -38.52 -22.89
N GLU A 128 9.76 -39.55 -22.44
CA GLU A 128 10.30 -39.63 -21.07
C GLU A 128 11.33 -38.53 -20.79
N GLU A 129 12.23 -38.24 -21.76
CA GLU A 129 13.21 -37.16 -21.64
C GLU A 129 12.53 -35.79 -21.59
N ALA A 130 11.51 -35.55 -22.43
CA ALA A 130 10.73 -34.32 -22.41
C ALA A 130 9.97 -34.14 -21.08
N GLU A 131 9.41 -35.22 -20.52
CA GLU A 131 8.72 -35.20 -19.22
C GLU A 131 9.68 -34.92 -18.06
N LYS A 132 10.86 -35.58 -18.04
CA LYS A 132 11.91 -35.30 -17.05
C LYS A 132 12.38 -33.86 -17.10
N LYS A 133 12.59 -33.31 -18.31
CA LYS A 133 12.99 -31.91 -18.48
C LYS A 133 11.91 -30.94 -17.99
N GLN A 134 10.64 -31.19 -18.31
CA GLN A 134 9.53 -30.39 -17.79
C GLN A 134 9.40 -30.46 -16.26
N GLN A 135 9.63 -31.64 -15.67
CA GLN A 135 9.57 -31.80 -14.22
C GLN A 135 10.73 -31.08 -13.52
N GLU A 136 11.94 -31.14 -14.11
CA GLU A 136 13.10 -30.40 -13.61
C GLU A 136 12.89 -28.89 -13.68
N ASP A 137 12.36 -28.37 -14.79
CA ASP A 137 12.07 -26.94 -14.95
C ASP A 137 11.01 -26.46 -13.95
N LYS A 138 9.95 -27.26 -13.72
CA LYS A 138 8.95 -26.97 -12.68
C LYS A 138 9.57 -26.94 -11.28
N ARG A 139 10.41 -27.91 -10.95
CA ARG A 139 11.10 -27.97 -9.65
C ARG A 139 12.01 -26.76 -9.45
N LYS A 140 12.79 -26.38 -10.47
CA LYS A 140 13.64 -25.17 -10.42
C LYS A 140 12.81 -23.90 -10.24
N ALA A 141 11.67 -23.78 -10.91
CA ALA A 141 10.78 -22.65 -10.76
C ALA A 141 10.14 -22.57 -9.35
N GLU A 142 9.76 -23.72 -8.77
CA GLU A 142 9.25 -23.79 -7.39
C GLU A 142 10.33 -23.46 -6.36
N GLU A 143 11.55 -23.96 -6.55
CA GLU A 143 12.69 -23.67 -5.69
C GLU A 143 13.07 -22.18 -5.71
N GLN A 144 13.08 -21.55 -6.90
CA GLN A 144 13.28 -20.11 -7.03
C GLN A 144 12.20 -19.30 -6.32
N LYS A 145 10.93 -19.71 -6.44
CA LYS A 145 9.83 -19.05 -5.71
C LYS A 145 9.97 -19.20 -4.20
N GLN A 146 10.33 -20.38 -3.71
CA GLN A 146 10.56 -20.61 -2.29
C GLN A 146 11.74 -19.78 -1.77
N ALA A 147 12.83 -19.68 -2.54
CA ALA A 147 13.98 -18.85 -2.20
C ALA A 147 13.61 -17.35 -2.15
N GLU A 148 12.82 -16.86 -3.10
CA GLU A 148 12.33 -15.47 -3.10
C GLU A 148 11.43 -15.19 -1.88
N ILE A 149 10.50 -16.09 -1.57
CA ILE A 149 9.64 -15.97 -0.39
C ILE A 149 10.48 -15.97 0.89
N ALA A 150 11.47 -16.86 1.01
CA ALA A 150 12.37 -16.91 2.16
C ALA A 150 13.20 -15.63 2.31
N GLN A 151 13.75 -15.11 1.21
CA GLN A 151 14.49 -13.85 1.20
C GLN A 151 13.61 -12.67 1.65
N LYS A 152 12.41 -12.54 1.07
CA LYS A 152 11.46 -11.48 1.44
C LYS A 152 11.00 -11.60 2.89
N THR A 153 10.80 -12.84 3.37
CA THR A 153 10.45 -13.10 4.77
C THR A 153 11.56 -12.67 5.72
N SER A 154 12.82 -13.01 5.43
CA SER A 154 13.97 -12.60 6.25
C SER A 154 14.18 -11.08 6.25
N SER A 155 13.98 -10.42 5.10
CA SER A 155 14.02 -8.96 5.01
C SER A 155 12.91 -8.32 5.85
N ALA A 156 11.68 -8.81 5.74
CA ALA A 156 10.54 -8.33 6.52
C ALA A 156 10.74 -8.56 8.03
N GLU A 157 11.33 -9.68 8.44
CA GLU A 157 11.67 -9.95 9.84
C GLU A 157 12.65 -8.93 10.41
N THR A 158 13.65 -8.53 9.63
CA THR A 158 14.65 -7.54 10.05
C THR A 158 14.02 -6.16 10.22
N ILE A 159 13.20 -5.74 9.25
CA ILE A 159 12.50 -4.44 9.28
C ILE A 159 11.48 -4.43 10.43
N LEU A 160 10.78 -5.54 10.65
CA LEU A 160 9.82 -5.67 11.75
C LEU A 160 10.52 -5.62 13.11
N ALA A 161 11.67 -6.27 13.27
CA ALA A 161 12.46 -6.21 14.51
C ALA A 161 12.91 -4.77 14.82
N GLN A 162 13.23 -3.99 13.78
CA GLN A 162 13.52 -2.57 13.93
C GLN A 162 12.28 -1.77 14.38
N ALA A 163 11.10 -2.07 13.83
CA ALA A 163 9.84 -1.45 14.24
C ALA A 163 9.42 -1.84 15.66
N GLU A 164 9.72 -3.06 16.11
CA GLU A 164 9.50 -3.50 17.49
C GLU A 164 10.44 -2.81 18.48
N SER A 165 11.70 -2.59 18.09
CA SER A 165 12.70 -1.92 18.93
C SER A 165 12.46 -0.40 19.01
N ASN A 166 11.97 0.20 17.93
CA ASN A 166 11.63 1.61 17.86
C ASN A 166 10.25 1.79 17.21
N PRO A 167 9.17 1.69 18.00
CA PRO A 167 7.79 1.77 17.53
C PRO A 167 7.47 3.21 17.10
N THR A 168 7.71 3.48 15.82
CA THR A 168 7.39 4.73 15.12
C THR A 168 6.56 4.42 13.88
N ARG A 169 5.81 5.41 13.39
CA ARG A 169 4.99 5.27 12.18
C ARG A 169 5.82 4.89 10.95
N ASP A 170 6.97 5.54 10.77
CA ASP A 170 7.85 5.28 9.63
C ASP A 170 8.38 3.83 9.62
N ASN A 171 8.78 3.30 10.78
CA ASN A 171 9.24 1.92 10.90
C ASN A 171 8.08 0.93 10.73
N TYR A 172 6.89 1.27 11.23
CA TYR A 172 5.67 0.47 11.02
C TYR A 172 5.31 0.37 9.54
N ASP A 173 5.29 1.49 8.82
CA ASP A 173 4.93 1.52 7.39
C ASP A 173 5.96 0.77 6.53
N SER A 174 7.23 0.87 6.91
CA SER A 174 8.32 0.08 6.30
C SER A 174 8.10 -1.42 6.51
N ALA A 175 7.77 -1.84 7.74
CA ALA A 175 7.49 -3.23 8.07
C ALA A 175 6.22 -3.74 7.39
N LEU A 176 5.16 -2.93 7.33
CA LEU A 176 3.90 -3.22 6.64
C LEU A 176 4.15 -3.50 5.15
N SER A 177 4.91 -2.62 4.50
CA SER A 177 5.26 -2.76 3.08
C SER A 177 6.06 -4.03 2.82
N ALA A 178 7.04 -4.33 3.67
CA ALA A 178 7.86 -5.54 3.55
C ALA A 178 7.03 -6.83 3.74
N ILE A 179 6.10 -6.84 4.71
CA ILE A 179 5.22 -7.98 4.97
C ILE A 179 4.22 -8.18 3.82
N GLN A 180 3.66 -7.11 3.25
CA GLN A 180 2.75 -7.17 2.11
C GLN A 180 3.44 -7.66 0.82
N ALA A 181 4.76 -7.44 0.70
CA ALA A 181 5.54 -7.90 -0.44
C ALA A 181 5.77 -9.42 -0.47
N ILE A 182 5.51 -10.14 0.64
CA ILE A 182 5.70 -11.60 0.75
C ILE A 182 4.57 -12.32 0.01
N PRO A 183 4.87 -13.09 -1.06
CA PRO A 183 3.87 -13.91 -1.74
C PRO A 183 3.28 -14.95 -0.78
N GLY A 184 1.95 -15.04 -0.70
CA GLY A 184 1.27 -15.93 0.24
C GLY A 184 1.09 -15.37 1.66
N GLY A 185 1.68 -14.20 1.95
CA GLY A 185 1.56 -13.50 3.22
C GLY A 185 2.26 -14.19 4.39
N ASN A 186 2.22 -13.56 5.57
CA ASN A 186 2.77 -14.12 6.80
C ASN A 186 1.96 -13.65 8.02
N GLN A 187 1.20 -14.58 8.61
CA GLN A 187 0.32 -14.29 9.76
C GLN A 187 1.11 -13.94 11.02
N SER A 188 2.25 -14.59 11.26
CA SER A 188 3.10 -14.34 12.43
C SER A 188 3.63 -12.90 12.42
N LEU A 189 4.20 -12.47 11.28
CA LEU A 189 4.70 -11.11 11.11
C LEU A 189 3.58 -10.07 11.17
N SER A 190 2.40 -10.39 10.64
CA SER A 190 1.24 -9.49 10.71
C SER A 190 0.75 -9.28 12.15
N ASN A 191 0.70 -10.34 12.96
CA ASN A 191 0.31 -10.25 14.37
C ASN A 191 1.32 -9.44 15.19
N ARG A 192 2.62 -9.67 14.95
CA ARG A 192 3.70 -8.88 15.55
C ARG A 192 3.58 -7.41 15.17
N LEU A 193 3.32 -7.11 13.90
CA LEU A 193 3.10 -5.74 13.42
C LEU A 193 1.87 -5.07 14.10
N ALA A 194 0.81 -5.82 14.38
CA ALA A 194 -0.34 -5.30 15.13
C ALA A 194 0.01 -4.90 16.58
N ASN A 195 0.93 -5.62 17.22
CA ASN A 195 1.46 -5.24 18.53
C ASN A 195 2.28 -3.94 18.43
N VAL A 196 3.06 -3.77 17.35
CA VAL A 196 3.79 -2.52 17.08
C VAL A 196 2.82 -1.35 16.91
N ASP A 197 1.75 -1.48 16.12
CA ASP A 197 0.73 -0.42 16.00
C ASP A 197 0.08 -0.09 17.34
N SER A 198 -0.20 -1.11 18.15
CA SER A 198 -0.76 -0.91 19.50
C SER A 198 0.23 -0.16 20.41
N ALA A 199 1.52 -0.48 20.33
CA ALA A 199 2.56 0.23 21.07
C ALA A 199 2.72 1.69 20.59
N ILE A 200 2.67 1.93 19.27
CA ILE A 200 2.69 3.29 18.70
C ILE A 200 1.52 4.10 19.24
N LYS A 201 0.30 3.56 19.17
CA LYS A 201 -0.91 4.23 19.68
C LYS A 201 -0.81 4.50 21.18
N ALA A 202 -0.29 3.57 21.96
CA ALA A 202 -0.08 3.75 23.39
C ALA A 202 0.94 4.87 23.66
N ASN A 203 2.03 4.93 22.90
CA ASN A 203 3.05 5.98 23.02
C ASN A 203 2.48 7.35 22.62
N GLU A 204 1.76 7.43 21.50
CA GLU A 204 1.08 8.64 21.03
C GLU A 204 0.06 9.14 22.07
N ALA A 205 -0.74 8.23 22.66
CA ALA A 205 -1.69 8.56 23.70
C ALA A 205 -1.00 9.04 24.99
N ALA A 206 0.06 8.36 25.43
CA ALA A 206 0.82 8.75 26.61
C ALA A 206 1.50 10.12 26.43
N GLN A 207 2.04 10.41 25.25
CA GLN A 207 2.60 11.73 24.93
C GLN A 207 1.52 12.81 24.89
N ALA A 208 0.36 12.53 24.31
CA ALA A 208 -0.76 13.46 24.29
C ALA A 208 -1.30 13.74 25.71
N GLU A 209 -1.38 12.72 26.57
CA GLU A 209 -1.78 12.89 27.97
C GLU A 209 -0.73 13.66 28.76
N ALA A 210 0.55 13.34 28.60
CA ALA A 210 1.65 14.08 29.22
C ALA A 210 1.66 15.56 28.78
N ALA A 211 1.39 15.84 27.50
CA ALA A 211 1.27 17.21 27.00
C ALA A 211 0.08 17.97 27.63
N LYS A 212 -1.08 17.31 27.78
CA LYS A 212 -2.24 17.90 28.47
C LYS A 212 -1.96 18.18 29.94
N ILE A 213 -1.31 17.24 30.64
CA ILE A 213 -0.93 17.43 32.04
C ILE A 213 0.07 18.58 32.18
N ALA A 214 1.07 18.64 31.30
CA ALA A 214 2.05 19.72 31.29
C ALA A 214 1.40 21.09 31.00
N GLU A 215 0.46 21.15 30.07
CA GLU A 215 -0.31 22.37 29.78
C GLU A 215 -1.18 22.77 30.97
N GLN A 216 -1.89 21.84 31.59
CA GLN A 216 -2.72 22.09 32.77
C GLN A 216 -1.87 22.59 33.95
N GLN A 217 -0.71 21.98 34.20
CA GLN A 217 0.22 22.45 35.22
C GLN A 217 0.74 23.86 34.93
N ARG A 218 1.03 24.17 33.66
CA ARG A 218 1.43 25.52 33.24
C ARG A 218 0.32 26.54 33.48
N GLN A 219 -0.93 26.20 33.14
CA GLN A 219 -2.08 27.07 33.40
C GLN A 219 -2.31 27.27 34.89
N GLN A 220 -2.20 26.20 35.69
CA GLN A 220 -2.30 26.28 37.15
C GLN A 220 -1.19 27.15 37.76
N ALA A 221 0.04 27.04 37.28
CA ALA A 221 1.16 27.87 37.74
C ALA A 221 0.92 29.36 37.41
N ILE A 222 0.43 29.65 36.19
CA ILE A 222 0.08 31.04 35.80
C ILE A 222 -1.07 31.57 36.67
N ALA A 223 -2.11 30.77 36.91
CA ALA A 223 -3.23 31.17 37.76
C ALA A 223 -2.81 31.40 39.22
N GLN A 224 -1.92 30.57 39.76
CA GLN A 224 -1.37 30.74 41.11
C GLN A 224 -0.53 32.02 41.21
N GLU A 225 0.30 32.31 40.22
CA GLU A 225 1.11 33.53 40.22
C GLU A 225 0.22 34.78 40.08
N GLN A 226 -0.81 34.75 39.22
CA GLN A 226 -1.79 35.83 39.13
C GLN A 226 -2.55 36.03 40.46
N ALA A 227 -2.97 34.95 41.11
CA ALA A 227 -3.63 35.03 42.41
C ALA A 227 -2.69 35.60 43.50
N ARG A 228 -1.40 35.24 43.47
CA ARG A 228 -0.39 35.79 44.37
C ARG A 228 -0.17 37.29 44.14
N GLN A 229 -0.07 37.72 42.89
CA GLN A 229 0.07 39.13 42.55
C GLN A 229 -1.17 39.94 42.94
N ALA A 230 -2.38 39.40 42.72
CA ALA A 230 -3.62 40.03 43.14
C ALA A 230 -3.70 40.15 44.68
N ALA A 231 -3.25 39.14 45.43
CA ALA A 231 -3.17 39.20 46.88
C ALA A 231 -2.20 40.29 47.38
N ILE A 232 -1.01 40.39 46.76
CA ILE A 232 -0.03 41.45 47.07
C ILE A 232 -0.62 42.83 46.78
N GLN A 233 -1.28 43.02 45.63
CA GLN A 233 -1.92 44.29 45.28
C GLN A 233 -3.06 44.65 46.25
N ALA A 234 -3.90 43.68 46.63
CA ALA A 234 -4.98 43.89 47.59
C ALA A 234 -4.45 44.25 48.99
N GLU A 235 -3.33 43.66 49.41
CA GLU A 235 -2.68 44.00 50.68
C GLU A 235 -2.08 45.42 50.65
N GLN A 236 -1.43 45.81 49.55
CA GLN A 236 -0.93 47.18 49.36
C GLN A 236 -2.06 48.21 49.39
N GLN A 237 -3.19 47.94 48.72
CA GLN A 237 -4.36 48.81 48.75
C GLN A 237 -4.95 48.95 50.16
N ARG A 238 -5.03 47.85 50.91
CA ARG A 238 -5.51 47.86 52.31
C ARG A 238 -4.59 48.69 53.21
N GLN A 239 -3.26 48.52 53.08
CA GLN A 239 -2.29 49.31 53.85
C GLN A 239 -2.39 50.79 53.51
N ALA A 240 -2.58 51.14 52.22
CA ALA A 240 -2.78 52.53 51.81
C ALA A 240 -4.07 53.14 52.39
N GLN A 241 -5.17 52.38 52.43
CA GLN A 241 -6.42 52.82 53.08
C GLN A 241 -6.24 53.06 54.58
N LEU A 242 -5.59 52.12 55.28
CA LEU A 242 -5.29 52.27 56.71
C LEU A 242 -4.40 53.49 56.99
N ALA A 243 -3.40 53.75 56.15
CA ALA A 243 -2.54 54.93 56.28
C ALA A 243 -3.31 56.24 56.05
N GLN A 244 -4.26 56.27 55.10
CA GLN A 244 -5.13 57.43 54.90
C GLN A 244 -6.07 57.66 56.09
N GLU A 245 -6.64 56.60 56.66
CA GLU A 245 -7.51 56.68 57.84
C GLU A 245 -6.74 57.20 59.07
N GLN A 246 -5.53 56.67 59.31
CA GLN A 246 -4.65 57.17 60.38
C GLN A 246 -4.25 58.64 60.18
N ALA A 247 -3.96 59.06 58.94
CA ALA A 247 -3.64 60.45 58.64
C ALA A 247 -4.86 61.38 58.87
N ALA A 248 -6.07 60.92 58.54
CA ALA A 248 -7.30 61.66 58.81
C ALA A 248 -7.56 61.81 60.32
N ASP A 249 -7.39 60.75 61.10
CA ASP A 249 -7.52 60.78 62.56
C ASP A 249 -6.50 61.75 63.19
N GLN A 250 -5.24 61.73 62.72
CA GLN A 250 -4.22 62.68 63.19
C GLN A 250 -4.57 64.13 62.85
N ALA A 251 -5.08 64.39 61.64
CA ALA A 251 -5.51 65.73 61.23
C ALA A 251 -6.70 66.23 62.08
N GLN A 252 -7.66 65.36 62.41
CA GLN A 252 -8.77 65.71 63.32
C GLN A 252 -8.28 66.00 64.74
N GLN A 253 -7.32 65.21 65.26
CA GLN A 253 -6.73 65.47 66.57
C GLN A 253 -5.98 66.81 66.62
N GLN A 254 -5.27 67.17 65.55
CA GLN A 254 -4.62 68.48 65.45
C GLN A 254 -5.63 69.63 65.38
N ASN A 255 -6.73 69.48 64.65
CA ASN A 255 -7.79 70.50 64.60
C ASN A 255 -8.47 70.68 65.97
N ASN A 256 -8.68 69.61 66.73
CA ASN A 256 -9.25 69.69 68.09
C ASN A 256 -8.30 70.33 69.12
N GLN A 257 -7.00 70.44 68.81
CA GLN A 257 -5.98 71.13 69.61
C GLN A 257 -5.80 72.61 69.22
N GLU A 258 -6.56 73.11 68.24
CA GLU A 258 -6.54 74.52 67.85
C GLU A 258 -6.88 75.40 69.05
N THR A 259 -6.06 76.43 69.28
CA THR A 259 -6.21 77.33 70.43
C THR A 259 -7.20 78.43 70.08
N VAL A 260 -8.32 78.48 70.81
CA VAL A 260 -9.35 79.50 70.69
C VAL A 260 -9.42 80.36 71.96
N LEU A 261 -9.89 81.59 71.81
CA LEU A 261 -10.08 82.50 72.93
C LEU A 261 -11.52 82.40 73.46
N ILE A 262 -11.65 82.19 74.76
CA ILE A 262 -12.94 82.12 75.47
C ILE A 262 -13.04 83.23 76.51
N THR A 263 -14.27 83.61 76.87
CA THR A 263 -14.54 84.60 77.93
C THR A 263 -15.16 83.90 79.15
N PRO A 264 -14.95 84.39 80.39
CA PRO A 264 -15.38 83.69 81.60
C PRO A 264 -16.88 83.38 81.71
N THR A 265 -17.74 84.23 81.12
CA THR A 265 -19.21 84.11 81.17
C THR A 265 -19.88 84.07 79.81
N GLY A 266 -19.11 84.18 78.72
CA GLY A 266 -19.67 84.24 77.37
C GLY A 266 -20.12 82.88 76.84
N LYS A 267 -21.00 82.92 75.85
CA LYS A 267 -21.52 81.72 75.15
C LYS A 267 -20.78 81.42 73.84
N LYS A 268 -19.77 82.22 73.51
CA LYS A 268 -19.05 82.15 72.23
C LYS A 268 -17.54 82.01 72.44
N TYR A 269 -16.88 81.31 71.51
CA TYR A 269 -15.42 81.29 71.37
C TYR A 269 -14.99 82.12 70.15
N HIS A 270 -13.73 82.56 70.14
CA HIS A 270 -13.19 83.55 69.21
C HIS A 270 -11.81 83.11 68.65
N ASN A 271 -11.49 83.46 67.40
CA ASN A 271 -10.15 83.21 66.83
C ASN A 271 -9.12 84.28 67.28
N HIS A 272 -9.58 85.51 67.46
CA HIS A 272 -8.79 86.62 67.99
C HIS A 272 -9.63 87.48 68.94
N VAL A 273 -8.98 88.41 69.66
CA VAL A 273 -9.67 89.36 70.55
C VAL A 273 -10.72 90.14 69.75
N CYS A 274 -11.98 90.10 70.21
CA CYS A 274 -13.15 90.58 69.45
C CYS A 274 -14.07 91.42 70.34
N GLY A 275 -13.72 92.70 70.52
CA GLY A 275 -14.43 93.66 71.39
C GLY A 275 -13.68 93.95 72.69
N ASN A 276 -14.39 94.49 73.68
CA ASN A 276 -13.80 94.97 74.95
C ASN A 276 -14.00 93.95 76.10
N GLY A 277 -13.51 92.71 75.93
CA GLY A 277 -13.64 91.62 76.91
C GLY A 277 -12.30 91.11 77.43
N ASN A 278 -12.33 90.38 78.55
CA ASN A 278 -11.17 89.60 79.01
C ASN A 278 -11.22 88.19 78.41
N TYR A 279 -10.13 87.78 77.75
CA TYR A 279 -10.05 86.52 77.01
C TYR A 279 -8.97 85.61 77.59
N SER A 280 -9.27 84.33 77.72
CA SER A 280 -8.30 83.30 78.08
C SER A 280 -8.16 82.27 76.95
N PRO A 281 -6.95 81.80 76.65
CA PRO A 281 -6.74 80.71 75.68
C PRO A 281 -7.31 79.39 76.22
N ALA A 282 -7.97 78.64 75.37
CA ALA A 282 -8.46 77.28 75.60
C ALA A 282 -8.39 76.48 74.30
N THR A 283 -8.51 75.15 74.37
CA THR A 283 -8.59 74.34 73.14
C THR A 283 -9.99 74.41 72.55
N LEU A 284 -10.11 74.26 71.22
CA LEU A 284 -11.41 74.20 70.54
C LEU A 284 -12.30 73.10 71.14
N GLN A 285 -11.71 71.92 71.43
CA GLN A 285 -12.43 70.83 72.08
C GLN A 285 -12.97 71.22 73.47
N GLU A 286 -12.19 71.93 74.29
CA GLU A 286 -12.64 72.42 75.59
C GLU A 286 -13.79 73.42 75.44
N ALA A 287 -13.70 74.34 74.48
CA ALA A 287 -14.76 75.30 74.18
C ALA A 287 -16.06 74.61 73.76
N LEU A 288 -15.98 73.61 72.87
CA LEU A 288 -17.13 72.80 72.44
C LEU A 288 -17.72 71.98 73.59
N ASN A 289 -16.89 71.36 74.43
CA ASN A 289 -17.34 70.61 75.61
C ASN A 289 -18.06 71.50 76.65
N ARG A 290 -17.71 72.80 76.72
CA ARG A 290 -18.44 73.82 77.50
C ARG A 290 -19.73 74.30 76.83
N GLY A 291 -20.06 73.79 75.64
CA GLY A 291 -21.24 74.18 74.85
C GLY A 291 -21.14 75.56 74.21
N LEU A 292 -19.92 76.08 74.02
CA LEU A 292 -19.69 77.38 73.38
C LEU A 292 -19.81 77.25 71.86
N THR A 293 -20.32 78.31 71.22
CA THR A 293 -20.53 78.38 69.77
C THR A 293 -19.55 79.37 69.11
N PRO A 294 -19.26 79.28 67.80
CA PRO A 294 -18.36 80.22 67.15
C PRO A 294 -18.93 81.65 67.14
N CYS A 295 -18.06 82.65 67.26
CA CYS A 295 -18.44 84.05 67.10
C CYS A 295 -18.53 84.44 65.62
N GLU A 296 -19.74 84.77 65.16
CA GLU A 296 -20.05 85.21 63.78
C GLU A 296 -19.27 86.44 63.28
N LYS A 297 -18.55 87.16 64.17
CA LYS A 297 -17.74 88.32 63.80
C LYS A 297 -16.26 88.00 63.57
N CYS A 298 -15.74 86.95 64.19
CA CYS A 298 -14.30 86.70 64.28
C CYS A 298 -13.90 85.23 64.14
N PHE A 299 -14.85 84.34 63.84
CA PHE A 299 -14.60 82.91 63.57
C PHE A 299 -15.19 82.49 62.21
N ASN A 300 -15.52 83.46 61.35
CA ASN A 300 -15.91 83.22 59.96
C ASN A 300 -14.69 83.03 59.06
#